data_AF-A0A6J1PG37-F1
#
_entry.id   AF-A0A6J1PG37-F1
#
_cell.length_a   1.000
_cell.length_b   1.000
_cell.length_c   1.000
_cell.angle_alpha   90.00
_cell.angle_beta   90.00
_cell.angle_gamma   90.00
#
_symmetry.space_group_name_H-M   'P 1'
#
loop_
_entity.id
_entity.type
_entity.pdbx_description
1 polymer ?
#
loop_
_entity_poly.entity_id
_entity_poly.type
_entity_poly.pdbx_seq_one_letter_code
_entity_poly.pdbx_strand_id
1 'polypeptide(L)'
;MDRHVNLLYVHNDNVGHFAWIKNLSRLLSSQISKKEHRKYFCDRCLHYFSSNEKLAAHTVDCQEMNDCAIKLPSDNDKWLAFKNHNRKERVPFVVYADLECTLEKMEADPETSRYTYQHHRVFSIGYYVRCSYDESLSMYRFRRDKDCVAWFAEELRRLAHDVKTILCTNIPMADFTRNEWEKFNSATHCHVCEEPFELDDVR
;
A
#
# COMPACT_ATOMS: atom_id res chain seq x y z
N MET A 1 17.02 -11.66 20.18
CA MET A 1 16.12 -12.77 19.79
C MET A 1 15.59 -12.45 18.42
N ASP A 2 16.07 -13.15 17.40
CA ASP A 2 15.60 -12.94 16.03
C ASP A 2 14.18 -13.46 15.89
N ARG A 3 13.27 -12.58 15.45
CA ARG A 3 11.86 -12.93 15.26
C ARG A 3 11.68 -13.56 13.88
N HIS A 4 11.52 -14.88 13.85
CA HIS A 4 11.18 -15.61 12.62
C HIS A 4 9.72 -15.33 12.19
N VAL A 5 9.50 -15.03 10.91
CA VAL A 5 8.16 -14.78 10.34
C VAL A 5 8.02 -15.55 9.04
N ASN A 6 7.00 -16.41 8.96
CA ASN A 6 6.68 -17.17 7.75
C ASN A 6 5.81 -16.34 6.78
N LEU A 7 6.27 -16.12 5.55
CA LEU A 7 5.54 -15.41 4.50
C LEU A 7 5.25 -16.35 3.32
N LEU A 8 4.02 -16.33 2.83
CA LEU A 8 3.61 -16.98 1.59
C LEU A 8 3.73 -15.98 0.44
N TYR A 9 4.52 -16.31 -0.58
CA TYR A 9 4.56 -15.52 -1.81
C TYR A 9 3.51 -16.05 -2.79
N VAL A 10 2.57 -15.19 -3.17
CA VAL A 10 1.51 -15.47 -4.14
C VAL A 10 1.76 -14.61 -5.37
N HIS A 11 1.96 -15.23 -6.52
CA HIS A 11 2.29 -14.53 -7.77
C HIS A 11 1.25 -14.84 -8.85
N ASN A 12 0.70 -13.78 -9.47
CA ASN A 12 -0.08 -13.86 -10.70
C ASN A 12 0.58 -12.93 -11.73
N ASP A 13 1.01 -13.48 -12.87
CA ASP A 13 1.54 -12.91 -14.14
C ASP A 13 2.26 -11.55 -14.17
N ASN A 14 1.94 -10.56 -13.33
CA ASN A 14 2.63 -9.26 -13.18
C ASN A 14 2.64 -8.69 -11.74
N VAL A 15 1.98 -9.32 -10.76
CA VAL A 15 1.90 -8.82 -9.37
C VAL A 15 2.16 -9.97 -8.39
N GLY A 16 3.16 -9.78 -7.54
CA GLY A 16 3.46 -10.66 -6.41
C GLY A 16 2.99 -10.03 -5.09
N HIS A 17 2.30 -10.81 -4.27
CA HIS A 17 1.88 -10.41 -2.93
C HIS A 17 2.51 -11.35 -1.88
N PHE A 18 2.94 -10.78 -0.76
CA PHE A 18 3.32 -11.56 0.41
C PHE A 18 2.15 -11.61 1.41
N ALA A 19 1.78 -12.81 1.83
CA ALA A 19 0.76 -13.04 2.85
C ALA A 19 1.40 -13.65 4.10
N TRP A 20 1.07 -13.13 5.28
CA TRP A 20 1.63 -13.64 6.52
C TRP A 20 0.99 -14.97 6.93
N ILE A 21 1.81 -16.01 7.07
CA ILE A 21 1.40 -17.30 7.63
C ILE A 21 1.49 -17.22 9.15
N LYS A 22 0.36 -16.94 9.79
CA LYS A 22 0.26 -16.93 11.27
C LYS A 22 0.41 -18.31 11.90
N ASN A 23 0.03 -19.37 11.17
CA ASN A 23 0.08 -20.74 11.66
C ASN A 23 0.27 -21.72 10.49
N LEU A 24 1.52 -22.17 10.31
CA LEU A 24 1.90 -23.08 9.24
C LEU A 24 1.20 -24.44 9.38
N SER A 25 1.09 -24.96 10.61
CA SER A 25 0.38 -26.21 10.89
C SER A 25 -1.06 -26.17 10.37
N ARG A 26 -1.80 -25.09 10.63
CA ARG A 26 -3.19 -24.95 10.19
C ARG A 26 -3.31 -24.81 8.68
N LEU A 27 -2.37 -24.12 8.03
CA LEU A 27 -2.38 -23.92 6.58
C LEU A 27 -2.16 -25.23 5.81
N LEU A 28 -1.25 -26.07 6.29
CA LEU A 28 -0.82 -27.28 5.56
C LEU A 28 -1.53 -28.56 6.01
N SER A 29 -1.93 -28.69 7.28
CA SER A 29 -2.47 -29.97 7.80
C SER A 29 -3.74 -30.42 7.07
N SER A 30 -4.61 -29.47 6.71
CA SER A 30 -5.86 -29.72 5.98
C SER A 30 -5.64 -30.25 4.56
N GLN A 31 -4.48 -29.95 3.96
CA GLN A 31 -4.12 -30.43 2.62
C GLN A 31 -3.54 -31.85 2.65
N ILE A 32 -3.03 -32.30 3.80
CA ILE A 32 -2.33 -33.59 3.95
C ILE A 32 -3.25 -34.66 4.52
N SER A 33 -4.15 -34.31 5.44
CA SER A 33 -5.01 -35.29 6.10
C SER A 33 -6.36 -34.73 6.49
N LYS A 34 -7.39 -35.57 6.41
CA LYS A 34 -8.73 -35.29 6.97
C LYS A 34 -8.80 -35.47 8.50
N LYS A 35 -7.72 -35.95 9.13
CA LYS A 35 -7.66 -36.17 10.58
C LYS A 35 -7.36 -34.85 11.30
N GLU A 36 -8.04 -34.62 12.43
CA GLU A 36 -7.96 -33.36 13.19
C GLU A 36 -6.72 -33.23 14.10
N HIS A 37 -5.72 -34.10 13.94
CA HIS A 37 -4.51 -34.03 14.75
C HIS A 37 -3.53 -33.00 14.20
N ARG A 38 -3.07 -32.09 15.07
CA ARG A 38 -2.05 -31.09 14.74
C ARG A 38 -0.79 -31.76 14.20
N LYS A 39 -0.29 -31.27 13.07
CA LYS A 39 1.02 -31.63 12.51
C LYS A 39 2.03 -30.53 12.77
N TYR A 40 3.27 -30.92 13.05
CA TYR A 40 4.39 -30.01 13.28
C TYR A 40 5.30 -30.06 12.07
N PHE A 41 5.58 -28.92 11.44
CA PHE A 41 6.35 -28.85 10.21
C PHE A 41 7.73 -28.28 10.49
N CYS A 42 8.75 -28.84 9.84
CA CYS A 42 10.07 -28.20 9.79
C CYS A 42 10.04 -27.05 8.79
N ASP A 43 10.38 -25.84 9.22
CA ASP A 43 10.39 -24.65 8.35
C ASP A 43 11.44 -24.75 7.20
N ARG A 44 12.42 -25.65 7.32
CA ARG A 44 13.50 -25.85 6.32
C ARG A 44 13.12 -26.83 5.20
N CYS A 45 12.63 -28.01 5.57
CA CYS A 45 12.36 -29.10 4.61
C CYS A 45 10.86 -29.37 4.40
N LEU A 46 9.98 -28.69 5.15
CA LEU A 46 8.53 -28.88 5.17
C LEU A 46 8.08 -30.32 5.51
N HIS A 47 8.97 -31.18 6.03
CA HIS A 47 8.58 -32.49 6.54
C HIS A 47 7.75 -32.34 7.82
N TYR A 48 6.77 -33.23 8.01
CA TYR A 48 5.82 -33.14 9.11
C TYR A 48 5.99 -34.25 10.15
N PHE A 49 5.71 -33.91 11.40
CA PHE A 49 5.80 -34.81 12.55
C PHE A 49 4.51 -34.78 13.37
N SER A 50 4.28 -35.86 14.12
CA SER A 50 3.11 -36.00 15.00
C SER A 50 3.28 -35.28 16.35
N SER A 51 4.50 -34.92 16.73
CA SER A 51 4.80 -34.27 18.01
C SER A 51 5.97 -33.30 17.87
N ASN A 52 6.08 -32.36 18.81
CA ASN A 52 7.10 -31.32 18.78
C ASN A 52 8.50 -31.87 19.11
N GLU A 53 8.57 -32.92 19.93
CA GLU A 53 9.82 -33.59 20.32
C GLU A 53 10.50 -34.24 19.11
N LYS A 54 9.70 -34.87 18.24
CA LYS A 54 10.20 -35.46 16.99
C LYS A 54 10.67 -34.39 16.01
N LEU A 55 9.97 -33.26 15.93
CA LEU A 55 10.41 -32.11 15.14
C LEU A 55 11.73 -31.55 15.69
N ALA A 56 11.86 -31.41 17.01
CA ALA A 56 13.07 -30.90 17.64
C ALA A 56 14.27 -31.81 17.35
N ALA A 57 14.11 -33.13 17.48
CA ALA A 57 15.15 -34.10 17.11
C ALA A 57 15.54 -33.98 15.63
N HIS A 58 14.55 -33.96 14.73
CA HIS A 58 14.80 -33.78 13.30
C HIS A 58 15.49 -32.44 12.96
N THR A 59 15.17 -31.36 13.68
CA THR A 59 15.69 -30.03 13.35
C THR A 59 17.20 -29.98 13.49
N VAL A 60 17.80 -30.72 14.43
CA VAL A 60 19.25 -30.83 14.58
C VAL A 60 19.87 -31.44 13.33
N ASP A 61 19.43 -32.63 12.94
CA ASP A 61 19.96 -33.34 11.76
C ASP A 61 19.66 -32.59 10.46
N CYS A 62 18.49 -31.97 10.35
CA CYS A 62 18.07 -31.19 9.18
C CYS A 62 18.91 -29.92 9.02
N GLN A 63 19.38 -29.33 10.12
CA GLN A 63 20.27 -28.17 10.06
C GLN A 63 21.65 -28.51 9.50
N GLU A 64 22.16 -29.70 9.83
CA GLU A 64 23.49 -30.16 9.41
C GLU A 64 23.50 -30.75 8.00
N MET A 65 22.42 -31.42 7.59
CA MET A 65 22.37 -32.12 6.31
C MET A 65 21.75 -31.30 5.16
N ASN A 66 20.88 -30.35 5.48
CA ASN A 66 20.13 -29.62 4.45
C ASN A 66 20.79 -28.27 4.17
N ASP A 67 21.57 -28.23 3.10
CA ASP A 67 21.98 -26.99 2.43
C ASP A 67 20.75 -26.37 1.76
N CYS A 68 19.84 -25.81 2.56
CA CYS A 68 18.74 -25.03 2.01
C CYS A 68 19.34 -23.95 1.10
N ALA A 69 19.00 -23.99 -0.19
CA ALA A 69 19.45 -22.98 -1.14
C ALA A 69 18.83 -21.63 -0.77
N ILE A 70 19.55 -20.84 0.01
CA ILE A 70 19.19 -19.46 0.30
C ILE A 70 19.35 -18.69 -1.01
N LYS A 71 18.25 -18.49 -1.74
CA LYS A 71 18.21 -17.60 -2.88
C LYS A 71 18.14 -16.17 -2.37
N LEU A 72 19.31 -15.60 -2.09
CA LEU A 72 19.44 -14.16 -1.95
C LEU A 72 19.29 -13.49 -3.32
N PRO A 73 18.89 -12.22 -3.37
CA PRO A 73 18.99 -11.43 -4.58
C PRO A 73 20.42 -11.54 -5.14
N SER A 74 20.52 -11.65 -6.46
CA SER A 74 21.82 -11.65 -7.13
C SER A 74 22.53 -10.31 -6.93
N ASP A 75 23.82 -10.23 -7.24
CA ASP A 75 24.51 -8.93 -7.26
C ASP A 75 23.84 -7.90 -8.17
N ASN A 76 23.04 -8.34 -9.16
CA ASN A 76 22.27 -7.48 -10.05
C ASN A 76 20.93 -7.04 -9.45
N ASP A 77 20.35 -7.80 -8.51
CA ASP A 77 19.02 -7.55 -7.93
C ASP A 77 19.06 -7.16 -6.45
N LYS A 78 20.26 -6.94 -5.90
CA LYS A 78 20.46 -6.61 -4.49
C LYS A 78 19.90 -5.24 -4.08
N TRP A 79 19.62 -4.36 -5.04
CA TRP A 79 19.12 -3.01 -4.80
C TRP A 79 17.66 -2.86 -5.19
N LEU A 80 16.86 -2.32 -4.28
CA LEU A 80 15.49 -1.89 -4.58
C LEU A 80 15.54 -0.50 -5.21
N ALA A 81 15.03 -0.38 -6.42
CA ALA A 81 14.89 0.90 -7.11
C ALA A 81 13.41 1.26 -7.31
N PHE A 82 13.11 2.55 -7.26
CA PHE A 82 11.77 3.04 -7.53
C PHE A 82 11.54 3.12 -9.04
N LYS A 83 10.65 2.29 -9.60
CA LYS A 83 10.47 2.22 -11.07
C LYS A 83 9.54 3.29 -11.65
N ASN A 84 8.54 3.73 -10.88
CA ASN A 84 7.46 4.58 -11.39
C ASN A 84 7.73 6.06 -11.10
N HIS A 85 8.85 6.59 -11.61
CA HIS A 85 9.33 7.95 -11.33
C HIS A 85 8.29 9.05 -11.58
N ASN A 86 7.41 8.89 -12.56
CA ASN A 86 6.28 9.79 -12.80
C ASN A 86 5.35 9.99 -11.57
N ARG A 87 5.31 9.03 -10.64
CA ARG A 87 4.56 9.15 -9.38
C ARG A 87 5.26 9.98 -8.30
N LYS A 88 6.51 10.41 -8.53
CA LYS A 88 7.20 11.38 -7.67
C LYS A 88 6.76 12.81 -7.98
N GLU A 89 6.16 13.06 -9.14
CA GLU A 89 5.66 14.38 -9.47
C GLU A 89 4.53 14.79 -8.51
N ARG A 90 4.65 16.01 -8.00
CA ARG A 90 3.69 16.56 -7.05
C ARG A 90 2.39 16.89 -7.78
N VAL A 91 1.32 16.20 -7.42
CA VAL A 91 -0.02 16.47 -7.97
C VAL A 91 -0.47 17.89 -7.58
N PRO A 92 -1.06 18.67 -8.51
CA PRO A 92 -1.44 20.06 -8.26
C PRO A 92 -2.50 20.22 -7.17
N PHE A 93 -3.46 19.29 -7.10
CA PHE A 93 -4.54 19.31 -6.11
C PHE A 93 -4.63 17.95 -5.40
N VAL A 94 -4.72 17.98 -4.07
CA VAL A 94 -4.91 16.79 -3.24
C VAL A 94 -6.10 17.02 -2.32
N VAL A 95 -6.98 16.01 -2.22
CA VAL A 95 -8.12 16.04 -1.31
C VAL A 95 -7.86 15.07 -0.17
N TYR A 96 -7.81 15.60 1.05
CA TYR A 96 -7.81 14.82 2.28
C TYR A 96 -9.22 14.85 2.83
N ALA A 97 -9.85 13.69 3.00
CA ALA A 97 -11.21 13.61 3.50
C ALA A 97 -11.28 12.59 4.63
N ASP A 98 -12.13 12.88 5.60
CA ASP A 98 -12.42 12.01 6.72
C ASP A 98 -13.92 12.03 7.03
N LEU A 99 -14.42 10.90 7.54
CA LEU A 99 -15.83 10.70 7.83
C LEU A 99 -16.03 10.12 9.22
N GLU A 100 -17.07 10.60 9.88
CA GLU A 100 -17.46 10.13 11.21
C GLU A 100 -18.77 9.35 11.10
N CYS A 101 -18.80 8.21 11.77
CA CYS A 101 -19.91 7.27 11.72
C CYS A 101 -20.45 6.97 13.11
N THR A 102 -21.76 6.90 13.22
CA THR A 102 -22.43 6.22 14.33
C THR A 102 -22.55 4.73 14.01
N LEU A 103 -22.32 3.90 15.02
CA LEU A 103 -22.50 2.45 14.92
C LEU A 103 -23.94 2.09 15.26
N GLU A 104 -24.70 1.64 14.27
CA GLU A 104 -26.05 1.13 14.45
C GLU A 104 -25.99 -0.40 14.52
N LYS A 105 -26.71 -1.00 15.50
CA LYS A 105 -26.86 -2.46 15.56
C LYS A 105 -27.71 -2.91 14.39
N MET A 106 -27.27 -3.96 13.69
CA MET A 106 -28.11 -4.61 12.68
C MET A 106 -28.80 -5.82 13.32
N GLU A 107 -30.08 -5.98 12.99
CA GLU A 107 -30.80 -7.22 13.30
C GLU A 107 -30.24 -8.35 12.44
N ALA A 108 -30.17 -9.55 13.02
CA ALA A 108 -29.72 -10.72 12.28
C ALA A 108 -30.74 -11.04 11.19
N ASP A 109 -30.32 -11.05 9.93
CA ASP A 109 -31.14 -11.54 8.83
C ASP A 109 -31.25 -13.07 8.94
N PRO A 110 -32.45 -13.63 9.15
CA PRO A 110 -32.64 -15.07 9.27
C PRO A 110 -32.37 -15.83 7.95
N GLU A 111 -32.34 -15.18 6.79
CA GLU A 111 -32.13 -15.83 5.49
C GLU A 111 -30.67 -15.83 5.01
N THR A 112 -29.83 -14.93 5.52
CA THR A 112 -28.41 -14.86 5.13
C THR A 112 -27.50 -15.28 6.28
N SER A 113 -26.60 -16.24 6.03
CA SER A 113 -25.57 -16.69 6.98
C SER A 113 -24.46 -15.64 7.26
N ARG A 114 -24.67 -14.39 6.84
CA ARG A 114 -23.73 -13.27 6.98
C ARG A 114 -24.18 -12.33 8.09
N TYR A 115 -23.55 -12.48 9.24
CA TYR A 115 -23.71 -11.54 10.35
C TYR A 115 -22.93 -10.25 10.06
N THR A 116 -23.56 -9.24 9.47
CA THR A 116 -23.04 -7.86 9.51
C THR A 116 -23.31 -7.31 10.92
N TYR A 117 -22.29 -7.32 11.78
CA TYR A 117 -22.44 -7.00 13.21
C TYR A 117 -22.89 -5.55 13.47
N GLN A 118 -22.47 -4.59 12.64
CA GLN A 118 -22.74 -3.16 12.82
C GLN A 118 -22.89 -2.45 11.46
N HIS A 119 -23.86 -1.55 11.38
CA HIS A 119 -24.04 -0.62 10.28
C HIS A 119 -23.34 0.71 10.61
N HIS A 120 -22.39 1.12 9.78
CA HIS A 120 -21.70 2.40 9.93
C HIS A 120 -22.51 3.48 9.22
N ARG A 121 -23.29 4.25 9.99
CA ARG A 121 -24.04 5.37 9.45
C ARG A 121 -23.22 6.65 9.56
N VAL A 122 -22.81 7.18 8.41
CA VAL A 122 -22.11 8.46 8.32
C VAL A 122 -23.03 9.59 8.78
N PHE A 123 -22.53 10.50 9.61
CA PHE A 123 -23.27 11.69 10.04
C PHE A 123 -22.47 13.00 9.90
N SER A 124 -21.17 12.90 9.63
CA SER A 124 -20.29 14.04 9.41
C SER A 124 -19.20 13.68 8.44
N ILE A 125 -18.90 14.60 7.52
CA ILE A 125 -17.76 14.51 6.59
C ILE A 125 -17.02 15.85 6.63
N GLY A 126 -15.70 15.79 6.72
CA GLY A 126 -14.80 16.93 6.56
C GLY A 126 -13.80 16.63 5.46
N TYR A 127 -13.49 17.63 4.64
CA TYR A 127 -12.43 17.51 3.66
C TYR A 127 -11.62 18.80 3.51
N TYR A 128 -10.34 18.61 3.23
CA TYR A 128 -9.38 19.66 2.95
C TYR A 128 -8.80 19.46 1.55
N VAL A 129 -8.95 20.47 0.71
CA VAL A 129 -8.31 20.56 -0.60
C VAL A 129 -7.01 21.33 -0.41
N ARG A 130 -5.89 20.74 -0.83
CA ARG A 130 -4.58 21.38 -0.87
C ARG A 130 -4.17 21.61 -2.32
N CYS A 131 -3.95 22.86 -2.69
CA CYS A 131 -3.26 23.21 -3.93
C CYS A 131 -1.75 23.29 -3.67
N SER A 132 -0.91 22.74 -4.55
CA SER A 132 0.54 22.64 -4.32
C SER A 132 1.32 23.93 -4.58
N TYR A 133 0.75 24.85 -5.35
CA TYR A 133 1.42 26.07 -5.84
C TYR A 133 0.70 27.38 -5.48
N ASP A 134 -0.57 27.35 -5.07
CA ASP A 134 -1.33 28.53 -4.66
C ASP A 134 -2.18 28.23 -3.44
N GLU A 135 -1.80 28.80 -2.28
CA GLU A 135 -2.53 28.60 -1.02
C GLU A 135 -3.95 29.13 -1.05
N SER A 136 -4.25 30.16 -1.85
CA SER A 136 -5.58 30.76 -1.92
C SER A 136 -6.64 29.80 -2.51
N LEU A 137 -6.18 28.79 -3.26
CA LEU A 137 -7.01 27.71 -3.81
C LEU A 137 -7.18 26.54 -2.83
N SER A 138 -6.43 26.51 -1.73
CA SER A 138 -6.65 25.54 -0.66
C SER A 138 -7.92 25.90 0.12
N MET A 139 -8.72 24.90 0.47
CA MET A 139 -9.94 25.14 1.26
C MET A 139 -10.30 23.95 2.13
N TYR A 140 -10.89 24.24 3.29
CA TYR A 140 -11.50 23.24 4.16
C TYR A 140 -13.02 23.43 4.16
N ARG A 141 -13.76 22.33 4.03
CA ARG A 141 -15.21 22.30 4.16
C ARG A 141 -15.64 21.08 4.94
N PHE A 142 -16.77 21.21 5.63
CA PHE A 142 -17.37 20.10 6.35
C PHE A 142 -18.89 20.26 6.38
N ARG A 143 -19.57 19.12 6.57
CA ARG A 143 -21.01 19.09 6.79
C ARG A 143 -21.36 18.03 7.81
N ARG A 144 -22.32 18.35 8.67
CA ARG A 144 -22.84 17.47 9.73
C ARG A 144 -24.35 17.39 9.61
N ASP A 145 -24.83 16.40 8.88
CA ASP A 145 -26.24 16.08 8.76
C ASP A 145 -26.40 14.70 8.10
N LYS A 146 -27.65 14.26 7.95
CA LYS A 146 -27.97 12.97 7.33
C LYS A 146 -27.66 12.91 5.83
N ASP A 147 -27.52 14.07 5.20
CA ASP A 147 -27.28 14.22 3.75
C ASP A 147 -25.81 14.53 3.46
N CYS A 148 -24.92 14.44 4.45
CA CYS A 148 -23.51 14.80 4.33
C CYS A 148 -22.79 14.02 3.23
N VAL A 149 -23.17 12.76 3.00
CA VAL A 149 -22.62 11.93 1.91
C VAL A 149 -23.02 12.46 0.53
N ALA A 150 -24.31 12.76 0.34
CA ALA A 150 -24.82 13.28 -0.94
C ALA A 150 -24.24 14.66 -1.23
N TRP A 151 -24.15 15.51 -0.22
CA TRP A 151 -23.47 16.80 -0.31
C TRP A 151 -22.00 16.65 -0.68
N PHE A 152 -21.26 15.74 -0.02
CA PHE A 152 -19.84 15.56 -0.29
C PHE A 152 -19.58 15.08 -1.73
N ALA A 153 -20.41 14.16 -2.25
CA ALA A 153 -20.32 13.72 -3.64
C ALA A 153 -20.53 14.89 -4.63
N GLU A 154 -21.50 15.76 -4.36
CA GLU A 154 -21.75 16.95 -5.19
C GLU A 154 -20.60 17.98 -5.08
N GLU A 155 -20.02 18.15 -3.89
CA GLU A 155 -18.84 19.02 -3.69
C GLU A 155 -17.63 18.51 -4.46
N LEU A 156 -17.35 17.20 -4.43
CA LEU A 156 -16.28 16.60 -5.23
C LEU A 156 -16.51 16.79 -6.74
N ARG A 157 -17.77 16.70 -7.20
CA ARG A 157 -18.13 16.94 -8.59
C ARG A 157 -17.87 18.39 -9.01
N ARG A 158 -18.25 19.35 -8.16
CA ARG A 158 -17.97 20.78 -8.39
C ARG A 158 -16.48 21.06 -8.39
N LEU A 159 -15.77 20.55 -7.38
CA LEU A 159 -14.32 20.67 -7.29
C LEU A 159 -13.62 20.14 -8.54
N ALA A 160 -14.05 18.99 -9.07
CA ALA A 160 -13.49 18.44 -10.30
C ALA A 160 -13.67 19.38 -11.50
N HIS A 161 -14.80 20.10 -11.59
CA HIS A 161 -15.04 21.08 -12.65
C HIS A 161 -14.18 22.34 -12.47
N ASP A 162 -14.09 22.85 -11.24
CA ASP A 162 -13.29 24.04 -10.91
C ASP A 162 -11.81 23.77 -11.18
N VAL A 163 -11.29 22.64 -10.68
CA VAL A 163 -9.91 22.18 -10.89
C VAL A 163 -9.65 21.96 -12.38
N LYS A 164 -10.57 21.36 -13.13
CA LYS A 164 -10.41 21.20 -14.59
C LYS A 164 -10.27 22.56 -15.27
N THR A 165 -11.09 23.53 -14.89
CA THR A 165 -11.03 24.88 -15.47
C THR A 165 -9.69 25.55 -15.18
N ILE A 166 -9.19 25.44 -13.93
CA ILE A 166 -7.88 25.95 -13.54
C ILE A 166 -6.77 25.28 -14.36
N LEU A 167 -6.75 23.95 -14.44
CA LEU A 167 -5.71 23.20 -15.13
C LEU A 167 -5.74 23.38 -16.65
N CYS A 168 -6.89 23.68 -17.24
CA CYS A 168 -7.02 23.98 -18.68
C CYS A 168 -6.72 25.44 -19.01
N THR A 169 -6.62 26.33 -18.02
CA THR A 169 -6.31 27.75 -18.24
C THR A 169 -4.82 27.88 -18.51
N ASN A 170 -4.46 28.32 -19.72
CA ASN A 170 -3.06 28.58 -20.05
C ASN A 170 -2.61 29.88 -19.37
N ILE A 171 -1.63 29.77 -18.48
CA ILE A 171 -1.03 30.90 -17.78
C ILE A 171 0.42 31.01 -18.27
N PRO A 172 0.90 32.22 -18.61
CA PRO A 172 2.31 32.42 -18.94
C PRO A 172 3.20 31.88 -17.81
N MET A 173 4.26 31.16 -18.17
CA MET A 173 5.25 30.74 -17.19
C MET A 173 5.88 31.98 -16.54
N ALA A 174 5.96 31.99 -15.22
CA ALA A 174 6.68 33.03 -14.51
C ALA A 174 8.17 32.97 -14.90
N ASP A 175 8.78 34.14 -15.09
CA ASP A 175 10.22 34.22 -15.30
C ASP A 175 10.95 33.69 -14.06
N PHE A 176 11.96 32.87 -14.28
CA PHE A 176 12.82 32.37 -13.20
C PHE A 176 13.51 33.53 -12.50
N THR A 177 13.51 33.47 -11.17
CA THR A 177 14.38 34.31 -10.36
C THR A 177 15.84 33.96 -10.62
N ARG A 178 16.75 34.88 -10.28
CA ARG A 178 18.20 34.64 -10.40
C ARG A 178 18.64 33.35 -9.69
N ASN A 179 18.14 33.09 -8.49
CA ASN A 179 18.49 31.89 -7.72
C ASN A 179 17.96 30.60 -8.38
N GLU A 180 16.79 30.66 -9.02
CA GLU A 180 16.24 29.51 -9.75
C GLU A 180 17.05 29.21 -11.00
N TRP A 181 17.47 30.25 -11.73
CA TRP A 181 18.42 30.10 -12.84
C TRP A 181 19.74 29.47 -12.40
N GLU A 182 20.31 29.91 -11.27
CA GLU A 182 21.55 29.34 -10.74
C GLU A 182 21.36 27.85 -10.38
N LYS A 183 20.24 27.48 -9.75
CA LYS A 183 19.91 26.08 -9.43
C LYS A 183 19.70 25.23 -10.70
N PHE A 184 18.95 25.75 -11.66
CA PHE A 184 18.69 25.09 -12.93
C PHE A 184 19.99 24.82 -13.69
N ASN A 185 20.82 25.85 -13.87
CA ASN A 185 22.07 25.75 -14.60
C ASN A 185 23.11 24.85 -13.93
N SER A 186 23.08 24.72 -12.60
CA SER A 186 24.00 23.87 -11.83
C SER A 186 23.51 22.44 -11.58
N ALA A 187 22.26 22.11 -11.90
CA ALA A 187 21.69 20.77 -11.63
C ALA A 187 22.33 19.67 -12.48
N THR A 188 23.08 18.75 -11.86
CA THR A 188 23.76 17.66 -12.59
C THR A 188 22.92 16.39 -12.74
N HIS A 189 21.82 16.29 -12.01
CA HIS A 189 20.94 15.12 -11.98
C HIS A 189 19.48 15.55 -12.15
N CYS A 190 18.67 14.67 -12.74
CA CYS A 190 17.24 14.87 -12.88
C CYS A 190 16.53 14.86 -11.52
N HIS A 191 15.68 15.84 -11.24
CA HIS A 191 14.93 15.92 -9.98
C HIS A 191 13.95 14.75 -9.78
N VAL A 192 13.52 14.10 -10.86
CA VAL A 192 12.48 13.05 -10.82
C VAL A 192 13.12 11.65 -10.72
N CYS A 193 14.04 11.31 -11.61
CA CYS A 193 14.70 10.00 -11.60
C CYS A 193 15.99 9.94 -10.79
N GLU A 194 16.58 11.08 -10.44
CA GLU A 194 17.86 11.19 -9.72
C GLU A 194 19.07 10.66 -10.50
N GLU A 195 18.90 10.32 -11.78
CA GLU A 195 19.99 9.96 -12.70
C GLU A 195 20.73 11.21 -13.21
N PRO A 196 22.03 11.11 -13.51
CA PRO A 196 22.81 12.21 -14.09
C PRO A 196 22.30 12.58 -15.49
N PHE A 197 22.46 13.85 -15.87
CA PHE A 197 22.16 14.30 -17.23
C PHE A 197 23.26 13.91 -18.21
N GLU A 198 22.88 13.42 -19.39
CA GLU A 198 23.75 13.17 -20.52
C GLU A 198 23.86 14.40 -21.44
N LEU A 199 24.86 14.42 -22.34
CA LEU A 199 25.15 15.57 -23.21
C LEU A 199 23.98 15.98 -24.12
N ASP A 200 23.15 15.02 -24.51
CA ASP A 200 22.02 15.21 -25.43
C ASP A 200 20.68 15.44 -24.71
N ASP A 201 20.67 15.43 -23.37
CA ASP A 201 19.46 15.64 -22.59
C ASP A 201 19.02 17.11 -22.62
N VAL A 202 17.72 17.33 -22.82
CA VAL A 202 17.10 18.65 -22.67
C VAL A 202 16.90 18.90 -21.19
N ARG A 203 17.60 19.91 -20.65
CA ARG A 203 17.41 20.40 -19.28
C ARG A 203 16.18 21.29 -19.18
#